data_AF-A0A7S2L2I9-F1
#
_entry.id   AF-A0A7S2L2I9-F1
#
_cell.length_a   1.000
_cell.length_b   1.000
_cell.length_c   1.000
_cell.angle_alpha   90.00
_cell.angle_beta   90.00
_cell.angle_gamma   90.00
#
_symmetry.space_group_name_H-M   'P 1'
#
loop_
_entity.id
_entity.type
_entity.pdbx_description
1 polymer ?
#
loop_
_entity_poly.entity_id
_entity_poly.type
_entity_poly.pdbx_seq_one_letter_code
_entity_poly.pdbx_strand_id
1 'polypeptide(L)'
;SVLSVQSHVVHGYVGNRSAVFPLQLLGFEVDVINSVQFSCHTGYPAIRGQKLGGEDLRVLVEGLAANEVLNHTHLLTGYIGTAAFLREVVRLLELLPESCRYVCDPVLGDHGKLYTSEELVAVYRDEVLPVASVLTPNQFEAELLAQRRIADLAGAAAACDALHALGPPTVVLTTLDVPDATEDGKSVAMMLSEAGRTKWLLRLPHIEGGPFTGIGDLTAAMLLAWAQRHPHEAPAVLEKAGAVLQTVIRRTAEADAGRRIGERWVPPELRIIECKRAIEEPVVAVRCRPIDASSPPVAGVIFDLDGTLTLPGQIDFRRMRERVGVPAGADIVPFLRAKHEGDAPGLAAAMAVVDEEERRAFDPPALQPGAKACVERLLAKGLRVGLVTRNTSACVDTFLAHAGLAAGAFSPVVTRDSPMKNKPDPDPVLHCCEAWGVPPAAVLVVGDHLDDIRSGRAAGSVTV
;
A
#
# COMPACT_ATOMS: atom_id res chain seq x y z
N SER A 1 -6.76 23.14 18.53
CA SER A 1 -7.84 23.80 17.76
C SER A 1 -7.41 23.89 16.31
N VAL A 2 -8.36 23.96 15.39
CA VAL A 2 -8.15 24.07 13.94
C VAL A 2 -8.85 25.33 13.44
N LEU A 3 -8.15 26.17 12.68
CA LEU A 3 -8.79 27.18 11.85
C LEU A 3 -8.97 26.61 10.45
N SER A 4 -10.21 26.42 10.01
CA SER A 4 -10.54 25.79 8.73
C SER A 4 -11.06 26.81 7.73
N VAL A 5 -10.28 27.07 6.67
CA VAL A 5 -10.60 28.02 5.60
C VAL A 5 -10.92 27.27 4.31
N GLN A 6 -12.20 27.02 4.05
CA GLN A 6 -12.66 26.18 2.95
C GLN A 6 -14.02 26.65 2.42
N SER A 7 -14.54 25.99 1.39
CA SER A 7 -15.91 26.22 0.92
C SER A 7 -16.96 25.80 1.95
N HIS A 8 -18.16 26.40 1.88
CA HIS A 8 -19.35 25.94 2.61
C HIS A 8 -20.54 25.81 1.66
N VAL A 9 -21.33 24.76 1.86
CA VAL A 9 -22.58 24.50 1.15
C VAL A 9 -23.75 24.29 2.10
N VAL A 10 -24.95 24.76 1.74
CA VAL A 10 -26.17 24.51 2.52
C VAL A 10 -26.63 23.06 2.36
N HIS A 11 -26.68 22.56 1.13
CA HIS A 11 -26.99 21.17 0.80
C HIS A 11 -25.73 20.43 0.37
N GLY A 12 -25.54 19.24 0.95
CA GLY A 12 -24.44 18.34 0.63
C GLY A 12 -23.24 18.42 1.58
N TYR A 13 -22.18 17.72 1.18
CA TYR A 13 -20.93 17.57 1.95
C TYR A 13 -19.69 17.82 1.09
N VAL A 14 -19.23 19.07 1.08
CA VAL A 14 -17.92 19.50 0.55
C VAL A 14 -17.34 20.61 1.46
N GLY A 15 -16.05 20.86 1.37
CA GLY A 15 -15.32 21.85 2.17
C GLY A 15 -15.56 21.67 3.67
N ASN A 16 -15.84 22.78 4.36
CA ASN A 16 -16.10 22.80 5.80
C ASN A 16 -17.25 21.87 6.22
N ARG A 17 -18.26 21.62 5.37
CA ARG A 17 -19.33 20.65 5.69
C ARG A 17 -18.82 19.21 5.74
N SER A 18 -17.79 18.90 4.97
CA SER A 18 -17.15 17.58 4.95
C SER A 18 -16.09 17.45 6.06
N ALA A 19 -15.35 18.52 6.34
CA ALA A 19 -14.21 18.50 7.27
C ALA A 19 -14.59 18.68 8.76
N VAL A 20 -15.53 19.58 9.08
CA VAL A 20 -15.74 20.07 10.46
C VAL A 20 -16.30 18.98 11.37
N PHE A 21 -17.38 18.30 10.96
CA PHE A 21 -18.01 17.30 11.81
C PHE A 21 -17.06 16.14 12.16
N PRO A 22 -16.31 15.55 11.20
CA PRO A 22 -15.32 14.54 11.54
C PRO A 22 -14.21 15.01 12.49
N LEU A 23 -13.74 16.25 12.34
CA LEU A 23 -12.75 16.84 13.25
C LEU A 23 -13.32 17.02 14.67
N GLN A 24 -14.54 17.52 14.78
CA GLN A 24 -15.23 17.69 16.07
C GLN A 24 -15.47 16.35 16.77
N LEU A 25 -15.87 15.30 16.03
CA LEU A 25 -15.96 13.95 16.57
C LEU A 25 -14.64 13.45 17.14
N LEU A 26 -13.53 13.85 16.53
CA LEU A 26 -12.18 13.49 16.97
C LEU A 26 -11.63 14.44 18.05
N GLY A 27 -12.47 15.33 18.60
CA GLY A 27 -12.15 16.18 19.75
C GLY A 27 -11.43 17.47 19.40
N PHE A 28 -11.45 17.91 18.14
CA PHE A 28 -10.90 19.20 17.75
C PHE A 28 -11.96 20.31 17.90
N GLU A 29 -11.59 21.41 18.55
CA GLU A 29 -12.27 22.69 18.37
C GLU A 29 -11.94 23.23 16.98
N VAL A 30 -12.98 23.54 16.19
CA VAL A 30 -12.84 23.96 14.79
C VAL A 30 -13.54 25.30 14.57
N ASP A 31 -12.75 26.35 14.38
CA ASP A 31 -13.24 27.64 13.91
C ASP A 31 -13.22 27.65 12.38
N VAL A 32 -14.24 28.25 11.78
CA VAL A 32 -14.48 28.15 10.34
C VAL A 32 -14.51 29.51 9.68
N ILE A 33 -13.79 29.64 8.57
CA ILE A 33 -13.94 30.73 7.62
C ILE A 33 -14.40 30.13 6.30
N ASN A 34 -15.56 30.57 5.82
CA ASN A 34 -16.16 30.04 4.60
C ASN A 34 -15.72 30.89 3.40
N SER A 35 -14.82 30.35 2.57
CA SER A 35 -14.35 31.03 1.34
C SER A 35 -15.48 31.28 0.35
N VAL A 36 -16.51 30.43 0.38
CA VAL A 36 -17.79 30.61 -0.31
C VAL A 36 -18.92 30.10 0.57
N GLN A 37 -20.11 30.66 0.39
CA GLN A 37 -21.35 30.11 0.92
C GLN A 37 -22.31 29.85 -0.23
N PHE A 38 -22.42 28.60 -0.66
CA PHE A 38 -23.28 28.20 -1.77
C PHE A 38 -24.47 27.35 -1.34
N SER A 39 -25.50 27.30 -2.18
CA SER A 39 -26.67 26.44 -2.00
C SER A 39 -26.29 24.96 -2.00
N CYS A 40 -25.36 24.56 -2.86
CA CYS A 40 -24.88 23.19 -3.05
C CYS A 40 -23.54 23.20 -3.82
N HIS A 41 -22.89 22.04 -3.94
CA HIS A 41 -21.62 21.92 -4.65
C HIS A 41 -21.79 22.03 -6.17
N THR A 42 -20.67 22.21 -6.89
CA THR A 42 -20.65 22.54 -8.32
C THR A 42 -21.13 21.42 -9.25
N GLY A 43 -21.40 20.23 -8.73
CA GLY A 43 -22.01 19.10 -9.44
C GLY A 43 -23.49 19.29 -9.75
N TYR A 44 -24.16 20.20 -9.03
CA TYR A 44 -25.55 20.56 -9.29
C TYR A 44 -25.69 21.51 -10.49
N PRO A 45 -26.83 21.49 -11.22
CA PRO A 45 -27.05 22.38 -12.36
C PRO A 45 -27.28 23.85 -11.98
N ALA A 46 -27.83 24.12 -10.78
CA ALA A 46 -28.12 25.47 -10.32
C ALA A 46 -27.40 25.74 -8.99
N ILE A 47 -26.46 26.68 -9.02
CA ILE A 47 -25.65 27.07 -7.87
C ILE A 47 -25.90 28.56 -7.60
N ARG A 48 -26.16 28.92 -6.35
CA ARG A 48 -26.35 30.31 -5.90
C ARG A 48 -25.61 30.52 -4.59
N GLY A 49 -25.20 31.75 -4.35
CA GLY A 49 -24.62 32.17 -3.09
C GLY A 49 -23.44 33.13 -3.27
N GLN A 50 -22.72 33.35 -2.18
CA GLN A 50 -21.69 34.38 -2.06
C GLN A 50 -20.29 33.78 -2.13
N LYS A 51 -19.35 34.59 -2.63
CA LYS A 51 -17.91 34.31 -2.56
C LYS A 51 -17.28 35.37 -1.66
N LEU A 52 -16.42 34.93 -0.75
CA LEU A 52 -15.66 35.81 0.12
C LEU A 52 -14.41 36.30 -0.64
N GLY A 53 -14.20 37.62 -0.68
CA GLY A 53 -12.99 38.22 -1.25
C GLY A 53 -11.85 38.29 -0.24
N GLY A 54 -10.66 38.70 -0.69
CA GLY A 54 -9.51 38.88 0.20
C GLY A 54 -9.73 39.96 1.26
N GLU A 55 -10.42 41.04 0.91
CA GLU A 55 -10.79 42.10 1.86
C GLU A 55 -11.75 41.58 2.94
N ASP A 56 -12.76 40.81 2.55
CA ASP A 56 -13.70 40.23 3.51
C ASP A 56 -13.02 39.23 4.46
N LEU A 57 -12.05 38.44 3.96
CA LEU A 57 -11.21 37.59 4.83
C LEU A 57 -10.45 38.44 5.83
N ARG A 58 -9.81 39.53 5.38
CA ARG A 58 -9.06 40.43 6.26
C ARG A 58 -9.93 41.01 7.37
N VAL A 59 -11.16 41.42 7.07
CA VAL A 59 -12.12 41.91 8.09
C VAL A 59 -12.36 40.86 9.19
N LEU A 60 -12.51 39.59 8.82
CA LEU A 60 -12.68 38.51 9.80
C LEU A 60 -11.42 38.29 10.62
N VAL A 61 -10.26 38.25 9.96
CA VAL A 61 -8.96 38.04 10.63
C VAL A 61 -8.64 39.17 11.59
N GLU A 62 -8.88 40.43 11.22
CA GLU A 62 -8.74 41.59 12.10
C GLU A 62 -9.64 41.48 13.33
N GLY A 63 -10.88 41.03 13.15
CA GLY A 63 -11.79 40.76 14.26
C GLY A 63 -11.27 39.67 15.20
N LEU A 64 -10.76 38.56 14.67
CA LEU A 64 -10.18 37.48 15.46
C LEU A 64 -8.90 37.94 16.20
N ALA A 65 -8.04 38.70 15.53
CA ALA A 65 -6.82 39.26 16.09
C ALA A 65 -7.12 40.25 17.23
N ALA A 66 -8.09 41.16 17.03
CA ALA A 66 -8.49 42.15 18.02
C ALA A 66 -9.12 41.52 19.29
N ASN A 67 -9.64 40.30 19.17
CA ASN A 67 -10.15 39.52 20.30
C ASN A 67 -9.11 38.54 20.88
N GLU A 68 -7.87 38.55 20.37
CA GLU A 68 -6.77 37.68 20.82
C GLU A 68 -7.08 36.18 20.73
N VAL A 69 -7.89 35.76 19.75
CA VAL A 69 -8.33 34.36 19.57
C VAL A 69 -7.61 33.63 18.41
N LEU A 70 -6.59 34.23 17.79
CA LEU A 70 -5.76 33.60 16.75
C LEU A 70 -4.64 32.73 17.35
N ASN A 71 -5.01 31.71 18.13
CA ASN A 71 -4.06 30.80 18.80
C ASN A 71 -4.17 29.35 18.31
N HIS A 72 -4.65 29.15 17.08
CA HIS A 72 -4.90 27.83 16.51
C HIS A 72 -3.62 27.04 16.29
N THR A 73 -3.66 25.75 16.68
CA THR A 73 -2.51 24.84 16.48
C THR A 73 -2.43 24.28 15.07
N HIS A 74 -3.51 24.39 14.30
CA HIS A 74 -3.57 23.95 12.91
C HIS A 74 -4.33 24.96 12.06
N LEU A 75 -3.85 25.17 10.84
CA LEU A 75 -4.58 25.81 9.75
C LEU A 75 -4.91 24.71 8.73
N LEU A 76 -6.17 24.59 8.32
CA LEU A 76 -6.60 23.66 7.27
C LEU A 76 -7.22 24.46 6.13
N THR A 77 -6.66 24.34 4.93
CA THR A 77 -7.23 24.97 3.73
C THR A 77 -7.61 23.92 2.69
N GLY A 78 -8.68 24.19 1.96
CA GLY A 78 -9.15 23.39 0.83
C GLY A 78 -9.53 24.30 -0.33
N TYR A 79 -10.76 24.18 -0.85
CA TYR A 79 -11.20 25.03 -1.97
C TYR A 79 -11.08 26.54 -1.67
N ILE A 80 -10.18 27.20 -2.42
CA ILE A 80 -9.99 28.65 -2.46
C ILE A 80 -10.26 29.15 -3.88
N GLY A 81 -11.17 30.13 -4.01
CA GLY A 81 -11.70 30.55 -5.31
C GLY A 81 -10.85 31.55 -6.10
N THR A 82 -9.89 32.25 -5.49
CA THR A 82 -9.10 33.30 -6.15
C THR A 82 -7.68 33.40 -5.59
N ALA A 83 -6.73 33.87 -6.42
CA ALA A 83 -5.35 34.12 -6.03
C ALA A 83 -5.25 35.18 -4.92
N ALA A 84 -6.03 36.26 -5.01
CA ALA A 84 -6.06 37.30 -3.99
C ALA A 84 -6.49 36.77 -2.61
N PHE A 85 -7.49 35.89 -2.56
CA PHE A 85 -7.91 35.25 -1.32
C PHE A 85 -6.82 34.33 -0.76
N LEU A 86 -6.16 33.54 -1.63
CA LEU A 86 -5.08 32.64 -1.21
C LEU A 86 -3.90 33.40 -0.59
N ARG A 87 -3.52 34.56 -1.16
CA ARG A 87 -2.47 35.42 -0.58
C ARG A 87 -2.84 35.96 0.79
N GLU A 88 -4.11 36.29 1.03
CA GLU A 88 -4.57 36.70 2.37
C GLU A 88 -4.59 35.52 3.35
N VAL A 89 -4.79 34.28 2.90
CA VAL A 89 -4.61 33.08 3.73
C VAL A 89 -3.14 32.90 4.14
N VAL A 90 -2.19 33.15 3.23
CA VAL A 90 -0.76 33.13 3.57
C VAL A 90 -0.43 34.19 4.63
N ARG A 91 -0.98 35.40 4.51
CA ARG A 91 -0.82 36.46 5.54
C ARG A 91 -1.45 36.09 6.87
N LEU A 92 -2.60 35.43 6.86
CA LEU A 92 -3.23 34.92 8.08
C LEU A 92 -2.30 33.95 8.82
N LEU A 93 -1.53 33.11 8.11
CA LEU A 93 -0.58 32.20 8.74
C LEU A 93 0.51 32.93 9.53
N GLU A 94 0.94 34.11 9.10
CA GLU A 94 1.92 34.96 9.81
C GLU A 94 1.40 35.47 11.17
N LEU A 95 0.07 35.49 11.35
CA LEU A 95 -0.58 35.90 12.60
C LEU A 95 -0.87 34.73 13.54
N LEU A 96 -0.73 33.49 13.05
CA LEU A 96 -0.89 32.29 13.86
C LEU A 96 0.41 31.96 14.61
N PRO A 97 0.36 31.15 15.68
CA PRO A 97 1.57 30.73 16.38
C PRO A 97 2.58 30.06 15.44
N GLU A 98 3.90 30.24 15.65
CA GLU A 98 4.94 29.57 14.84
C GLU A 98 4.84 28.04 14.85
N SER A 99 4.27 27.46 15.92
CA SER A 99 3.99 26.03 16.02
C SER A 99 2.77 25.57 15.22
N CYS A 100 2.04 26.48 14.58
CA CYS A 100 0.84 26.16 13.82
C CYS A 100 1.19 25.27 12.62
N ARG A 101 0.55 24.10 12.53
CA ARG A 101 0.73 23.19 11.40
C ARG A 101 -0.24 23.55 10.29
N TYR A 102 0.30 23.99 9.16
CA TYR A 102 -0.51 24.29 7.99
C TYR A 102 -0.72 23.05 7.12
N VAL A 103 -1.95 22.51 7.10
CA VAL A 103 -2.41 21.44 6.22
C VAL A 103 -3.10 22.06 5.01
N CYS A 104 -2.47 21.94 3.85
CA CYS A 104 -2.93 22.52 2.59
C CYS A 104 -3.43 21.42 1.64
N ASP A 105 -4.72 21.45 1.33
CA ASP A 105 -5.31 20.72 0.20
C ASP A 105 -5.38 21.66 -1.03
N PRO A 106 -4.46 21.54 -2.00
CA PRO A 106 -4.33 22.48 -3.11
C PRO A 106 -5.36 22.21 -4.20
N VAL A 107 -6.63 22.46 -3.92
CA VAL A 107 -7.77 22.16 -4.81
C VAL A 107 -7.67 22.96 -6.12
N LEU A 108 -7.02 22.38 -7.13
CA LEU A 108 -6.73 23.02 -8.41
C LEU A 108 -7.51 22.38 -9.55
N GLY A 109 -7.77 21.07 -9.48
CA GLY A 109 -8.42 20.32 -10.55
C GLY A 109 -8.37 18.82 -10.34
N ASP A 110 -9.04 18.09 -11.23
CA ASP A 110 -9.06 16.63 -11.20
C ASP A 110 -9.23 16.07 -12.61
N HIS A 111 -8.82 14.82 -12.84
CA HIS A 111 -8.94 14.10 -14.11
C HIS A 111 -8.45 14.89 -15.34
N GLY A 112 -7.31 15.58 -15.20
CA GLY A 112 -6.71 16.35 -16.30
C GLY A 112 -7.38 17.70 -16.58
N LYS A 113 -8.35 18.13 -15.75
CA LYS A 113 -9.07 19.39 -15.92
C LYS A 113 -8.79 20.34 -14.77
N LEU A 114 -8.21 21.50 -15.11
CA LEU A 114 -8.03 22.60 -14.18
C LEU A 114 -9.38 23.28 -13.90
N TYR A 115 -9.68 23.53 -12.62
CA TYR A 115 -10.89 24.22 -12.16
C TYR A 115 -10.66 25.70 -11.89
N THR A 116 -9.40 26.13 -11.90
CA THR A 116 -8.93 27.43 -11.42
C THR A 116 -8.05 28.13 -12.46
N SER A 117 -7.55 29.34 -12.16
CA SER A 117 -6.66 30.08 -13.05
C SER A 117 -5.20 29.63 -12.92
N GLU A 118 -4.41 29.81 -13.98
CA GLU A 118 -2.96 29.58 -13.94
C GLU A 118 -2.25 30.44 -12.88
N GLU A 119 -2.77 31.66 -12.63
CA GLU A 119 -2.27 32.52 -11.55
C GLU A 119 -2.39 31.81 -10.18
N LEU A 120 -3.49 31.10 -9.92
CA LEU A 120 -3.68 30.41 -8.64
C LEU A 120 -2.65 29.27 -8.48
N VAL A 121 -2.35 28.56 -9.56
CA VAL A 121 -1.32 27.50 -9.57
C VAL A 121 0.06 28.08 -9.21
N ALA A 122 0.38 29.27 -9.73
CA ALA A 122 1.62 29.96 -9.40
C ALA A 122 1.68 30.37 -7.91
N VAL A 123 0.58 30.95 -7.37
CA VAL A 123 0.52 31.31 -5.95
C VAL A 123 0.68 30.09 -5.05
N TYR A 124 0.03 28.96 -5.36
CA TYR A 124 0.25 27.74 -4.59
C TYR A 124 1.73 27.35 -4.56
N ARG A 125 2.38 27.33 -5.72
CA ARG A 125 3.76 26.87 -5.84
C ARG A 125 4.76 27.81 -5.16
N ASP A 126 4.62 29.11 -5.40
CA ASP A 126 5.64 30.11 -5.07
C ASP A 126 5.42 30.74 -3.68
N GLU A 127 4.17 30.76 -3.19
CA GLU A 127 3.81 31.42 -1.92
C GLU A 127 3.30 30.42 -0.87
N VAL A 128 2.55 29.37 -1.25
CA VAL A 128 1.94 28.42 -0.30
C VAL A 128 2.85 27.24 0.05
N LEU A 129 3.46 26.58 -0.94
CA LEU A 129 4.34 25.43 -0.69
C LEU A 129 5.48 25.74 0.30
N PRO A 130 6.17 26.90 0.22
CA PRO A 130 7.25 27.23 1.15
C PRO A 130 6.83 27.26 2.62
N VAL A 131 5.55 27.49 2.91
CA VAL A 131 5.02 27.65 4.28
C VAL A 131 4.08 26.51 4.70
N ALA A 132 3.71 25.60 3.80
CA ALA A 132 2.86 24.47 4.10
C ALA A 132 3.60 23.41 4.94
N SER A 133 2.98 22.94 6.02
CA SER A 133 3.53 21.83 6.82
C SER A 133 3.16 20.46 6.25
N VAL A 134 1.97 20.35 5.67
CA VAL A 134 1.46 19.13 5.03
C VAL A 134 0.76 19.53 3.74
N LEU A 135 1.10 18.89 2.63
CA LEU A 135 0.41 19.06 1.35
C LEU A 135 -0.38 17.79 1.02
N THR A 136 -1.64 17.91 0.60
CA THR A 136 -2.50 16.74 0.29
C THR A 136 -3.04 16.74 -1.15
N PRO A 137 -2.19 16.83 -2.19
CA PRO A 137 -2.67 16.93 -3.56
C PRO A 137 -3.20 15.57 -4.05
N ASN A 138 -4.15 15.60 -4.99
CA ASN A 138 -4.40 14.44 -5.85
C ASN A 138 -3.26 14.27 -6.88
N GLN A 139 -3.25 13.18 -7.66
CA GLN A 139 -2.20 12.95 -8.67
C GLN A 139 -2.04 14.12 -9.65
N PHE A 140 -3.14 14.63 -10.21
CA PHE A 140 -3.10 15.72 -11.19
C PHE A 140 -2.55 17.02 -10.59
N GLU A 141 -2.96 17.36 -9.38
CA GLU A 141 -2.47 18.53 -8.65
C GLU A 141 -0.98 18.41 -8.34
N ALA A 142 -0.53 17.20 -7.95
CA ALA A 142 0.87 16.92 -7.72
C ALA A 142 1.69 17.07 -9.01
N GLU A 143 1.19 16.60 -10.15
CA GLU A 143 1.86 16.76 -11.45
C GLU A 143 2.01 18.23 -11.85
N LEU A 144 0.97 19.04 -11.62
CA LEU A 144 0.98 20.48 -11.89
C LEU A 144 1.99 21.22 -11.02
N LEU A 145 1.97 20.95 -9.71
CA LEU A 145 2.83 21.64 -8.74
C LEU A 145 4.29 21.19 -8.83
N ALA A 146 4.53 19.89 -9.01
CA ALA A 146 5.88 19.33 -9.20
C ALA A 146 6.43 19.58 -10.62
N GLN A 147 5.58 20.04 -11.55
CA GLN A 147 5.87 20.19 -12.98
C GLN A 147 6.44 18.91 -13.62
N ARG A 148 5.89 17.75 -13.22
CA ARG A 148 6.37 16.43 -13.60
C ARG A 148 5.21 15.47 -13.77
N ARG A 149 5.28 14.60 -14.78
CA ARG A 149 4.29 13.54 -14.97
C ARG A 149 4.56 12.37 -14.03
N ILE A 150 3.49 11.79 -13.50
CA ILE A 150 3.48 10.60 -12.65
C ILE A 150 2.89 9.45 -13.47
N ALA A 151 3.75 8.51 -13.87
CA ALA A 151 3.36 7.34 -14.68
C ALA A 151 3.50 6.01 -13.95
N ASP A 152 4.25 6.00 -12.85
CA ASP A 152 4.58 4.83 -12.02
C ASP A 152 4.89 5.29 -10.58
N LEU A 153 5.10 4.36 -9.65
CA LEU A 153 5.43 4.64 -8.25
C LEU A 153 6.77 5.37 -8.11
N ALA A 154 7.73 5.11 -8.99
CA ALA A 154 9.02 5.80 -8.99
C ALA A 154 8.86 7.28 -9.34
N GLY A 155 8.04 7.59 -10.35
CA GLY A 155 7.66 8.94 -10.75
C GLY A 155 6.87 9.65 -9.65
N ALA A 156 5.95 8.95 -8.98
CA ALA A 156 5.22 9.49 -7.83
C ALA A 156 6.17 9.83 -6.67
N ALA A 157 7.11 8.94 -6.34
CA ALA A 157 8.14 9.20 -5.33
C ALA A 157 9.00 10.41 -5.68
N ALA A 158 9.43 10.53 -6.94
CA ALA A 158 10.23 11.65 -7.41
C ALA A 158 9.44 12.98 -7.47
N ALA A 159 8.12 12.92 -7.70
CA ALA A 159 7.25 14.08 -7.61
C ALA A 159 7.12 14.56 -6.16
N CYS A 160 6.96 13.65 -5.19
CA CYS A 160 7.01 14.00 -3.76
C CYS A 160 8.35 14.65 -3.39
N ASP A 161 9.49 14.12 -3.87
CA ASP A 161 10.81 14.70 -3.60
C ASP A 161 10.95 16.12 -4.20
N ALA A 162 10.39 16.35 -5.40
CA ALA A 162 10.34 17.69 -5.99
C ALA A 162 9.47 18.65 -5.18
N LEU A 163 8.32 18.19 -4.68
CA LEU A 163 7.45 18.99 -3.81
C LEU A 163 8.12 19.29 -2.46
N HIS A 164 8.83 18.32 -1.85
CA HIS A 164 9.61 18.55 -0.64
C HIS A 164 10.67 19.64 -0.84
N ALA A 165 11.31 19.70 -2.01
CA ALA A 165 12.28 20.76 -2.34
C ALA A 165 11.65 22.16 -2.43
N LEU A 166 10.33 22.27 -2.59
CA LEU A 166 9.59 23.53 -2.60
C LEU A 166 9.12 23.98 -1.22
N GLY A 167 9.20 23.14 -0.18
CA GLY A 167 8.82 23.52 1.18
C GLY A 167 8.21 22.40 2.03
N PRO A 168 7.09 21.75 1.64
CA PRO A 168 6.33 20.92 2.55
C PRO A 168 7.13 19.70 3.03
N PRO A 169 7.34 19.52 4.35
CA PRO A 169 8.06 18.37 4.87
C PRO A 169 7.26 17.07 4.77
N THR A 170 5.92 17.15 4.67
CA THR A 170 5.03 16.02 4.47
C THR A 170 4.16 16.24 3.23
N VAL A 171 4.15 15.27 2.32
CA VAL A 171 3.30 15.25 1.13
C VAL A 171 2.48 13.97 1.14
N VAL A 172 1.17 14.08 1.00
CA VAL A 172 0.26 12.94 0.88
C VAL A 172 -0.44 12.99 -0.47
N LEU A 173 -0.01 12.17 -1.41
CA LEU A 173 -0.76 11.96 -2.65
C LEU A 173 -2.07 11.24 -2.29
N THR A 174 -3.18 11.98 -2.29
CA THR A 174 -4.48 11.52 -1.81
C THR A 174 -5.10 10.49 -2.75
N THR A 175 -4.73 10.54 -4.03
CA THR A 175 -5.05 9.52 -5.03
C THR A 175 -3.86 9.31 -5.95
N LEU A 176 -3.66 8.06 -6.34
CA LEU A 176 -2.72 7.58 -7.34
C LEU A 176 -3.41 6.53 -8.19
N ASP A 177 -3.34 6.72 -9.50
CA ASP A 177 -3.82 5.80 -10.51
C ASP A 177 -2.72 5.54 -11.53
N VAL A 178 -1.76 4.69 -11.13
CA VAL A 178 -0.64 4.23 -11.95
C VAL A 178 -0.52 2.70 -11.87
N PRO A 179 -0.08 2.02 -12.95
CA PRO A 179 -0.20 0.55 -13.08
C PRO A 179 0.47 -0.27 -11.97
N ASP A 180 1.55 0.23 -11.38
CA ASP A 180 2.29 -0.43 -10.29
C ASP A 180 1.78 -0.02 -8.90
N ALA A 181 0.96 1.02 -8.80
CA ALA A 181 0.26 1.43 -7.58
C ALA A 181 -1.12 0.79 -7.43
N THR A 182 -1.82 0.53 -8.53
CA THR A 182 -3.19 0.00 -8.57
C THR A 182 -3.27 -1.38 -9.25
N GLU A 183 -4.43 -2.04 -9.21
CA GLU A 183 -4.74 -3.22 -10.02
C GLU A 183 -5.85 -2.83 -11.02
N ASP A 184 -5.49 -2.13 -12.11
CA ASP A 184 -6.35 -1.76 -13.26
C ASP A 184 -7.86 -1.63 -12.92
N GLY A 185 -8.24 -0.51 -12.31
CA GLY A 185 -9.63 -0.17 -12.00
C GLY A 185 -10.24 -0.90 -10.78
N LYS A 186 -9.51 -1.81 -10.13
CA LYS A 186 -9.99 -2.52 -8.92
C LYS A 186 -9.55 -1.89 -7.60
N SER A 187 -8.61 -0.95 -7.66
CA SER A 187 -8.05 -0.30 -6.48
C SER A 187 -7.66 1.14 -6.75
N VAL A 188 -7.68 1.95 -5.71
CA VAL A 188 -7.06 3.28 -5.66
C VAL A 188 -5.89 3.24 -4.69
N ALA A 189 -4.86 4.06 -4.91
CA ALA A 189 -3.73 4.13 -4.00
C ALA A 189 -3.55 5.52 -3.40
N MET A 190 -2.99 5.57 -2.20
CA MET A 190 -2.52 6.78 -1.52
C MET A 190 -1.04 6.63 -1.21
N MET A 191 -0.27 7.72 -1.28
CA MET A 191 1.13 7.72 -0.89
C MET A 191 1.40 8.81 0.15
N LEU A 192 2.09 8.47 1.23
CA LEU A 192 2.60 9.44 2.22
C LEU A 192 4.12 9.45 2.15
N SER A 193 4.66 10.65 1.95
CA SER A 193 6.08 10.93 1.90
C SER A 193 6.42 11.97 2.96
N GLU A 194 7.34 11.63 3.86
CA GLU A 194 8.02 12.59 4.73
C GLU A 194 9.44 12.80 4.20
N ALA A 195 9.88 14.05 4.10
CA ALA A 195 11.18 14.39 3.53
C ALA A 195 12.33 13.60 4.20
N GLY A 196 13.14 12.91 3.41
CA GLY A 196 14.27 12.11 3.88
C GLY A 196 13.90 10.81 4.61
N ARG A 197 12.64 10.37 4.58
CA ARG A 197 12.16 9.15 5.23
C ARG A 197 11.59 8.14 4.24
N THR A 198 11.31 6.94 4.73
CA THR A 198 10.60 5.90 3.98
C THR A 198 9.24 6.41 3.52
N LYS A 199 8.94 6.23 2.23
CA LYS A 199 7.64 6.53 1.64
C LYS A 199 6.71 5.34 1.81
N TRP A 200 5.43 5.59 2.06
CA TRP A 200 4.44 4.55 2.34
C TRP A 200 3.32 4.57 1.32
N LEU A 201 2.93 3.38 0.85
CA LEU A 201 1.81 3.19 -0.07
C LEU A 201 0.67 2.46 0.63
N LEU A 202 -0.53 3.01 0.56
CA LEU A 202 -1.77 2.34 0.93
C LEU A 202 -2.58 2.04 -0.33
N ARG A 203 -2.88 0.77 -0.60
CA ARG A 203 -3.71 0.36 -1.75
C ARG A 203 -5.10 -0.05 -1.27
N LEU A 204 -6.10 0.77 -1.55
CA LEU A 204 -7.49 0.55 -1.13
C LEU A 204 -8.33 -0.04 -2.26
N PRO A 205 -9.35 -0.87 -1.97
CA PRO A 205 -10.31 -1.32 -2.99
C PRO A 205 -11.03 -0.14 -3.64
N HIS A 206 -11.22 -0.20 -4.95
CA HIS A 206 -12.09 0.74 -5.65
C HIS A 206 -13.55 0.45 -5.30
N ILE A 207 -14.34 1.51 -5.07
CA ILE A 207 -15.76 1.39 -4.74
C ILE A 207 -16.56 1.99 -5.90
N GLU A 208 -17.43 1.17 -6.48
CA GLU A 208 -18.34 1.59 -7.54
C GLU A 208 -19.46 2.52 -7.01
N GLY A 209 -20.12 3.24 -7.90
CA GLY A 209 -21.20 4.20 -7.55
C GLY A 209 -20.77 5.67 -7.53
N GLY A 210 -19.53 5.95 -7.88
CA GLY A 210 -19.00 7.31 -8.05
C GLY A 210 -19.28 7.94 -9.43
N PRO A 211 -18.73 9.14 -9.70
CA PRO A 211 -17.83 9.91 -8.83
C PRO A 211 -18.53 10.43 -7.57
N PHE A 212 -17.76 10.66 -6.51
CA PHE A 212 -18.25 11.22 -5.25
C PHE A 212 -17.56 12.57 -5.02
N THR A 213 -18.29 13.55 -4.49
CA THR A 213 -17.73 14.87 -4.16
C THR A 213 -17.44 14.99 -2.67
N GLY A 214 -16.43 15.78 -2.29
CA GLY A 214 -16.08 16.04 -0.89
C GLY A 214 -15.16 15.01 -0.23
N ILE A 215 -14.69 14.01 -0.98
CA ILE A 215 -13.71 13.01 -0.51
C ILE A 215 -12.38 13.68 -0.18
N GLY A 216 -11.89 14.60 -1.01
CA GLY A 216 -10.62 15.32 -0.78
C GLY A 216 -10.66 16.08 0.55
N ASP A 217 -11.72 16.86 0.77
CA ASP A 217 -11.94 17.61 2.01
C ASP A 217 -11.96 16.70 3.25
N LEU A 218 -12.67 15.56 3.18
CA LEU A 218 -12.69 14.56 4.25
C LEU A 218 -11.31 13.93 4.45
N THR A 219 -10.58 13.66 3.36
CA THR A 219 -9.24 13.08 3.38
C THR A 219 -8.27 14.00 4.12
N ALA A 220 -8.23 15.28 3.75
CA ALA A 220 -7.37 16.27 4.40
C ALA A 220 -7.69 16.41 5.91
N ALA A 221 -8.98 16.44 6.27
CA ALA A 221 -9.42 16.47 7.66
C ALA A 221 -9.00 15.22 8.46
N MET A 222 -9.13 14.02 7.87
CA MET A 222 -8.71 12.78 8.51
C MET A 222 -7.19 12.66 8.63
N LEU A 223 -6.44 13.07 7.61
CA LEU A 223 -4.98 13.10 7.67
C LEU A 223 -4.51 14.05 8.78
N LEU A 224 -5.09 15.24 8.91
CA LEU A 224 -4.81 16.18 9.99
C LEU A 224 -5.06 15.51 11.36
N ALA A 225 -6.26 14.97 11.57
CA ALA A 225 -6.64 14.43 12.86
C ALA A 225 -5.78 13.23 13.29
N TRP A 226 -5.53 12.29 12.36
CA TRP A 226 -4.75 11.10 12.67
C TRP A 226 -3.26 11.39 12.79
N ALA A 227 -2.71 12.35 12.04
CA ALA A 227 -1.32 12.79 12.21
C ALA A 227 -1.06 13.43 13.58
N GLN A 228 -2.06 14.12 14.16
CA GLN A 228 -1.97 14.65 15.51
C GLN A 228 -2.03 13.54 16.58
N ARG A 229 -2.80 12.48 16.36
CA ARG A 229 -2.94 11.35 17.30
C ARG A 229 -1.79 10.34 17.21
N HIS A 230 -1.19 10.22 16.04
CA HIS A 230 -0.14 9.25 15.72
C HIS A 230 1.10 9.95 15.16
N PRO A 231 1.72 10.85 15.94
CA PRO A 231 2.92 11.55 15.49
C PRO A 231 4.02 10.51 15.21
N HIS A 232 4.69 10.64 14.06
CA HIS A 232 5.77 9.75 13.61
C HIS A 232 5.36 8.33 13.18
N GLU A 233 4.06 8.01 13.14
CA GLU A 233 3.56 6.73 12.64
C GLU A 233 2.85 6.92 11.28
N ALA A 234 3.59 7.33 10.25
CA ALA A 234 3.07 7.55 8.90
C ALA A 234 2.14 6.43 8.37
N PRO A 235 2.44 5.13 8.55
CA PRO A 235 1.51 4.05 8.19
C PRO A 235 0.16 4.15 8.88
N ALA A 236 0.14 4.39 10.19
CA ALA A 236 -1.09 4.45 10.98
C ALA A 236 -1.99 5.62 10.55
N VAL A 237 -1.38 6.76 10.20
CA VAL A 237 -2.09 7.94 9.68
C VAL A 237 -2.83 7.61 8.39
N LEU A 238 -2.13 7.05 7.40
CA LEU A 238 -2.72 6.65 6.12
C LEU A 238 -3.79 5.58 6.30
N GLU A 239 -3.49 4.53 7.06
CA GLU A 239 -4.38 3.39 7.27
C GLU A 239 -5.72 3.80 7.90
N LYS A 240 -5.67 4.66 8.92
CA LYS A 240 -6.88 5.15 9.60
C LYS A 240 -7.66 6.11 8.72
N ALA A 241 -7.00 7.04 8.04
CA ALA A 241 -7.68 7.91 7.08
C ALA A 241 -8.35 7.09 5.95
N GLY A 242 -7.61 6.18 5.33
CA GLY A 242 -8.11 5.29 4.27
C GLY A 242 -9.27 4.40 4.72
N ALA A 243 -9.23 3.90 5.97
CA ALA A 243 -10.34 3.13 6.55
C ALA A 243 -11.62 3.97 6.70
N VAL A 244 -11.52 5.21 7.19
CA VAL A 244 -12.67 6.13 7.27
C VAL A 244 -13.26 6.38 5.88
N LEU A 245 -12.40 6.68 4.89
CA LEU A 245 -12.82 6.94 3.52
C LEU A 245 -13.54 5.74 2.91
N GLN A 246 -12.98 4.53 3.04
CA GLN A 246 -13.62 3.29 2.57
C GLN A 246 -15.01 3.09 3.17
N THR A 247 -15.18 3.33 4.48
CA THR A 247 -16.48 3.18 5.13
C THR A 247 -17.48 4.24 4.67
N VAL A 248 -17.09 5.51 4.62
CA VAL A 248 -17.97 6.61 4.19
C VAL A 248 -18.40 6.43 2.74
N ILE A 249 -17.46 6.12 1.84
CA ILE A 249 -17.74 5.93 0.42
C ILE A 249 -18.64 4.72 0.21
N ARG A 250 -18.35 3.57 0.85
CA ARG A 250 -19.18 2.36 0.73
C ARG A 250 -20.60 2.63 1.22
N ARG A 251 -20.74 3.25 2.39
CA ARG A 251 -22.06 3.60 2.93
C ARG A 251 -22.81 4.56 2.01
N THR A 252 -22.10 5.48 1.38
CA THR A 252 -22.68 6.43 0.41
C THR A 252 -23.19 5.71 -0.83
N ALA A 253 -22.37 4.84 -1.43
CA ALA A 253 -22.74 4.05 -2.60
C ALA A 253 -23.94 3.13 -2.35
N GLU A 254 -24.04 2.54 -1.14
CA GLU A 254 -25.16 1.69 -0.75
C GLU A 254 -26.47 2.48 -0.55
N ALA A 255 -26.38 3.73 -0.09
CA ALA A 255 -27.54 4.52 0.29
C ALA A 255 -28.09 5.41 -0.83
N ASP A 256 -27.24 5.81 -1.78
CA ASP A 256 -27.60 6.78 -2.83
C ASP A 256 -26.80 6.48 -4.12
N ALA A 257 -27.52 6.20 -5.21
CA ALA A 257 -26.94 5.96 -6.53
C ALA A 257 -26.72 7.25 -7.34
N GLY A 258 -26.84 8.42 -6.69
CA GLY A 258 -26.92 9.70 -7.36
C GLY A 258 -28.26 9.89 -8.09
N ARG A 259 -28.46 11.07 -8.67
CA ARG A 259 -29.73 11.40 -9.35
C ARG A 259 -29.53 12.31 -10.55
N ARG A 260 -30.40 12.21 -11.54
CA ARG A 260 -30.45 13.15 -12.66
C ARG A 260 -31.33 14.35 -12.32
N ILE A 261 -30.81 15.55 -12.56
CA ILE A 261 -31.56 16.80 -12.50
C ILE A 261 -31.42 17.47 -13.88
N GLY A 262 -32.46 17.36 -14.70
CA GLY A 262 -32.39 17.72 -16.12
C GLY A 262 -31.39 16.84 -16.86
N GLU A 263 -30.46 17.47 -17.59
CA GLU A 263 -29.42 16.78 -18.35
C GLU A 263 -28.20 16.39 -17.49
N ARG A 264 -28.09 16.94 -16.27
CA ARG A 264 -26.94 16.74 -15.41
C ARG A 264 -27.18 15.59 -14.44
N TRP A 265 -26.25 14.62 -14.42
CA TRP A 265 -26.18 13.65 -13.35
C TRP A 265 -25.46 14.27 -12.15
N VAL A 266 -26.07 14.16 -10.97
CA VAL A 266 -25.59 14.70 -9.72
C VAL A 266 -25.11 13.52 -8.86
N PRO A 267 -23.86 13.58 -8.37
CA PRO A 267 -23.29 12.51 -7.57
C PRO A 267 -24.00 12.38 -6.22
N PRO A 268 -23.92 11.20 -5.58
CA PRO A 268 -24.46 11.02 -4.25
C PRO A 268 -23.70 11.85 -3.20
N GLU A 269 -24.42 12.28 -2.16
CA GLU A 269 -23.86 13.07 -1.07
C GLU A 269 -23.28 12.16 0.02
N LEU A 270 -22.08 12.49 0.52
CA LEU A 270 -21.38 11.65 1.49
C LEU A 270 -22.20 11.41 2.77
N ARG A 271 -22.27 10.15 3.19
CA ARG A 271 -22.99 9.72 4.42
C ARG A 271 -22.14 9.85 5.68
N ILE A 272 -21.52 11.02 5.86
CA ILE A 272 -20.56 11.30 6.94
C ILE A 272 -21.19 11.11 8.32
N ILE A 273 -22.39 11.66 8.54
CA ILE A 273 -23.08 11.59 9.83
C ILE A 273 -23.40 10.14 10.23
N GLU A 274 -23.82 9.32 9.27
CA GLU A 274 -24.12 7.90 9.47
C GLU A 274 -22.87 7.08 9.83
N CYS A 275 -21.70 7.60 9.51
CA CYS A 275 -20.41 6.94 9.73
C CYS A 275 -19.66 7.44 10.97
N LYS A 276 -20.35 8.13 11.91
CA LYS A 276 -19.74 8.66 13.15
C LYS A 276 -18.78 7.68 13.83
N ARG A 277 -19.23 6.45 14.10
CA ARG A 277 -18.42 5.44 14.80
C ARG A 277 -17.17 5.06 14.01
N ALA A 278 -17.28 4.96 12.68
CA ALA A 278 -16.13 4.64 11.83
C ALA A 278 -15.11 5.78 11.79
N ILE A 279 -15.57 7.04 11.92
CA ILE A 279 -14.69 8.20 12.05
C ILE A 279 -13.95 8.16 13.39
N GLU A 280 -14.65 7.90 14.50
CA GLU A 280 -14.04 7.86 15.85
C GLU A 280 -13.08 6.67 16.03
N GLU A 281 -13.48 5.49 15.53
CA GLU A 281 -12.81 4.20 15.73
C GLU A 281 -12.74 3.41 14.40
N PRO A 282 -11.89 3.83 13.45
CA PRO A 282 -11.80 3.17 12.16
C PRO A 282 -11.21 1.75 12.27
N VAL A 283 -11.86 0.80 11.61
CA VAL A 283 -11.39 -0.58 11.49
C VAL A 283 -10.43 -0.68 10.30
N VAL A 284 -9.14 -0.80 10.59
CA VAL A 284 -8.08 -0.92 9.56
C VAL A 284 -8.07 -2.34 9.00
N ALA A 285 -8.58 -2.50 7.78
CA ALA A 285 -8.57 -3.78 7.05
C ALA A 285 -7.41 -3.91 6.06
N VAL A 286 -6.79 -2.79 5.67
CA VAL A 286 -5.71 -2.72 4.68
C VAL A 286 -4.52 -2.04 5.34
N ARG A 287 -3.32 -2.59 5.14
CA ARG A 287 -2.07 -2.06 5.68
C ARG A 287 -1.24 -1.35 4.63
N CYS A 288 -0.47 -0.35 5.05
CA CYS A 288 0.54 0.28 4.21
C CYS A 288 1.69 -0.70 3.93
N ARG A 289 2.36 -0.49 2.80
CA ARG A 289 3.66 -1.08 2.50
C ARG A 289 4.69 0.02 2.24
N PRO A 290 5.97 -0.18 2.59
CA PRO A 290 7.01 0.75 2.20
C PRO A 290 7.20 0.74 0.68
N ILE A 291 7.48 1.90 0.11
CA ILE A 291 7.93 2.03 -1.27
C ILE A 291 9.46 1.96 -1.22
N ASP A 292 9.98 0.75 -1.36
CA ASP A 292 11.40 0.54 -1.58
C ASP A 292 11.71 0.92 -3.03
N ALA A 293 12.15 2.15 -3.24
CA ALA A 293 12.67 2.58 -4.54
C ALA A 293 13.99 1.86 -4.91
N SER A 294 14.57 1.07 -3.99
CA SER A 294 15.86 0.38 -4.14
C SER A 294 15.78 -1.14 -4.34
N SER A 295 14.63 -1.77 -4.07
CA SER A 295 14.50 -3.23 -4.23
C SER A 295 13.96 -3.53 -5.62
N PRO A 296 14.71 -4.26 -6.48
CA PRO A 296 14.22 -4.60 -7.81
C PRO A 296 12.91 -5.39 -7.70
N PRO A 297 11.95 -5.19 -8.63
CA PRO A 297 10.73 -5.99 -8.65
C PRO A 297 11.10 -7.48 -8.67
N VAL A 298 10.39 -8.28 -7.88
CA VAL A 298 10.62 -9.72 -7.81
C VAL A 298 10.49 -10.29 -9.21
N ALA A 299 11.56 -10.92 -9.69
CA ALA A 299 11.65 -11.53 -11.01
C ALA A 299 11.55 -13.07 -10.94
N GLY A 300 11.82 -13.66 -9.76
CA GLY A 300 11.71 -15.09 -9.55
C GLY A 300 11.42 -15.48 -8.11
N VAL A 301 10.81 -16.67 -7.94
CA VAL A 301 10.50 -17.26 -6.64
C VAL A 301 11.06 -18.69 -6.60
N ILE A 302 11.81 -19.00 -5.57
CA ILE A 302 12.37 -20.33 -5.30
C ILE A 302 11.62 -20.90 -4.11
N PHE A 303 11.00 -22.07 -4.28
CA PHE A 303 10.32 -22.79 -3.20
C PHE A 303 11.19 -23.92 -2.67
N ASP A 304 11.10 -24.18 -1.36
CA ASP A 304 11.34 -25.52 -0.81
C ASP A 304 10.14 -26.45 -1.07
N LEU A 305 10.36 -27.76 -0.92
CA LEU A 305 9.33 -28.78 -1.10
C LEU A 305 8.59 -29.08 0.22
N ASP A 306 9.28 -29.71 1.18
CA ASP A 306 8.68 -30.21 2.42
C ASP A 306 8.23 -29.07 3.33
N GLY A 307 7.05 -29.18 3.93
CA GLY A 307 6.49 -28.15 4.81
C GLY A 307 6.07 -26.85 4.11
N THR A 308 6.57 -26.60 2.89
CA THR A 308 6.37 -25.38 2.10
C THR A 308 5.37 -25.57 0.96
N LEU A 309 5.62 -26.51 0.04
CA LEU A 309 4.67 -26.89 -1.01
C LEU A 309 3.82 -28.08 -0.60
N THR A 310 4.36 -28.94 0.27
CA THR A 310 3.70 -30.11 0.82
C THR A 310 3.47 -29.93 2.31
N LEU A 311 2.42 -30.57 2.86
CA LEU A 311 2.21 -30.58 4.32
C LEU A 311 3.43 -31.21 5.01
N PRO A 312 3.85 -30.70 6.18
CA PRO A 312 5.01 -31.23 6.89
C PRO A 312 4.78 -32.69 7.32
N GLY A 313 5.84 -33.48 7.36
CA GLY A 313 5.84 -34.82 7.96
C GLY A 313 5.21 -35.94 7.11
N GLN A 314 5.23 -35.84 5.78
CA GLN A 314 4.68 -36.89 4.91
C GLN A 314 5.49 -38.18 4.89
N ILE A 315 6.80 -38.08 5.13
CA ILE A 315 7.67 -39.24 5.22
C ILE A 315 7.49 -39.88 6.61
N ASP A 316 6.95 -41.10 6.64
CA ASP A 316 6.85 -41.92 7.85
C ASP A 316 8.21 -42.54 8.19
N PHE A 317 9.06 -41.75 8.85
CA PHE A 317 10.39 -42.18 9.27
C PHE A 317 10.36 -43.38 10.22
N ARG A 318 9.27 -43.58 10.98
CA ARG A 318 9.15 -44.73 11.88
C ARG A 318 9.03 -46.01 11.06
N ARG A 319 8.11 -46.03 10.10
CA ARG A 319 7.92 -47.18 9.21
C ARG A 319 9.16 -47.43 8.34
N MET A 320 9.79 -46.37 7.84
CA MET A 320 11.06 -46.49 7.10
C MET A 320 12.14 -47.20 7.93
N ARG A 321 12.34 -46.76 9.19
CA ARG A 321 13.28 -47.38 10.14
C ARG A 321 13.00 -48.85 10.39
N GLU A 322 11.74 -49.20 10.61
CA GLU A 322 11.31 -50.58 10.82
C GLU A 322 11.63 -51.47 9.61
N ARG A 323 11.42 -50.97 8.38
CA ARG A 323 11.69 -51.73 7.14
C ARG A 323 13.17 -51.96 6.87
N VAL A 324 14.03 -51.00 7.19
CA VAL A 324 15.49 -51.12 6.96
C VAL A 324 16.28 -51.60 8.20
N GLY A 325 15.59 -51.83 9.31
CA GLY A 325 16.18 -52.29 10.57
C GLY A 325 17.11 -51.26 11.20
N VAL A 326 16.72 -49.98 11.18
CA VAL A 326 17.44 -48.87 11.83
C VAL A 326 16.78 -48.59 13.18
N PRO A 327 17.53 -48.56 14.30
CA PRO A 327 16.96 -48.27 15.61
C PRO A 327 16.41 -46.83 15.71
N ALA A 328 15.45 -46.61 16.61
CA ALA A 328 14.91 -45.29 16.88
C ALA A 328 16.03 -44.34 17.37
N GLY A 329 16.07 -43.11 16.83
CA GLY A 329 17.06 -42.09 17.18
C GLY A 329 18.37 -42.09 16.39
N ALA A 330 18.66 -43.13 15.58
CA ALA A 330 19.84 -43.14 14.70
C ALA A 330 19.57 -42.44 13.36
N ASP A 331 20.54 -41.81 12.70
CA ASP A 331 20.30 -41.31 11.33
C ASP A 331 20.28 -42.46 10.31
N ILE A 332 19.23 -42.52 9.49
CA ILE A 332 18.95 -43.67 8.59
C ILE A 332 20.10 -43.89 7.61
N VAL A 333 20.46 -42.89 6.80
CA VAL A 333 21.49 -43.05 5.76
C VAL A 333 22.90 -43.32 6.34
N PRO A 334 23.40 -42.56 7.33
CA PRO A 334 24.68 -42.87 7.98
C PRO A 334 24.72 -44.26 8.59
N PHE A 335 23.65 -44.68 9.28
CA PHE A 335 23.57 -46.01 9.88
C PHE A 335 23.60 -47.12 8.83
N LEU A 336 22.85 -46.97 7.73
CA LEU A 336 22.85 -47.96 6.65
C LEU A 336 24.23 -48.09 5.98
N ARG A 337 24.91 -46.96 5.74
CA ARG A 337 26.27 -46.97 5.19
C ARG A 337 27.26 -47.71 6.11
N ALA A 338 27.18 -47.49 7.42
CA ALA A 338 28.01 -48.19 8.39
C ALA A 338 27.65 -49.68 8.51
N LYS A 339 26.36 -50.02 8.53
CA LYS A 339 25.86 -51.40 8.64
C LYS A 339 26.27 -52.27 7.45
N HIS A 340 26.32 -51.69 6.25
CA HIS A 340 26.66 -52.36 5.00
C HIS A 340 28.06 -51.99 4.49
N GLU A 341 28.98 -51.63 5.38
CA GLU A 341 30.37 -51.35 5.01
C GLU A 341 31.00 -52.62 4.38
N GLY A 342 31.47 -52.50 3.13
CA GLY A 342 31.98 -53.64 2.35
C GLY A 342 30.92 -54.49 1.64
N ASP A 343 29.63 -54.18 1.78
CA ASP A 343 28.48 -54.87 1.16
C ASP A 343 27.67 -53.90 0.28
N ALA A 344 28.21 -53.58 -0.89
CA ALA A 344 27.55 -52.67 -1.84
C ALA A 344 26.15 -53.16 -2.28
N PRO A 345 25.91 -54.46 -2.56
CA PRO A 345 24.56 -54.94 -2.89
C PRO A 345 23.56 -54.77 -1.74
N GLY A 346 23.95 -55.06 -0.50
CA GLY A 346 23.07 -54.87 0.66
C GLY A 346 22.77 -53.41 0.94
N LEU A 347 23.76 -52.51 0.80
CA LEU A 347 23.52 -51.07 0.91
C LEU A 347 22.54 -50.58 -0.16
N ALA A 348 22.70 -51.03 -1.41
CA ALA A 348 21.79 -50.67 -2.50
C ALA A 348 20.36 -51.16 -2.24
N ALA A 349 20.20 -52.39 -1.75
CA ALA A 349 18.87 -52.93 -1.41
C ALA A 349 18.21 -52.16 -0.25
N ALA A 350 18.97 -51.82 0.80
CA ALA A 350 18.45 -51.02 1.90
C ALA A 350 18.09 -49.59 1.47
N MET A 351 18.89 -48.98 0.59
CA MET A 351 18.58 -47.66 0.03
C MET A 351 17.35 -47.69 -0.88
N ALA A 352 17.14 -48.75 -1.67
CA ALA A 352 15.94 -48.90 -2.49
C ALA A 352 14.65 -48.92 -1.65
N VAL A 353 14.70 -49.48 -0.43
CA VAL A 353 13.57 -49.45 0.52
C VAL A 353 13.33 -48.04 1.06
N VAL A 354 14.39 -47.28 1.33
CA VAL A 354 14.27 -45.85 1.71
C VAL A 354 13.62 -45.07 0.58
N ASP A 355 14.10 -45.23 -0.65
CA ASP A 355 13.57 -44.55 -1.83
C ASP A 355 12.10 -44.92 -2.09
N GLU A 356 11.71 -46.17 -1.86
CA GLU A 356 10.31 -46.63 -1.98
C GLU A 356 9.39 -45.95 -0.96
N GLU A 357 9.82 -45.85 0.31
CA GLU A 357 9.05 -45.15 1.35
C GLU A 357 8.99 -43.63 1.11
N GLU A 358 10.09 -43.03 0.64
CA GLU A 358 10.10 -41.63 0.21
C GLU A 358 9.10 -41.43 -0.94
N ARG A 359 9.14 -42.23 -2.01
CA ARG A 359 8.18 -42.10 -3.13
C ARG A 359 6.73 -42.25 -2.68
N ARG A 360 6.45 -43.21 -1.80
CA ARG A 360 5.09 -43.46 -1.30
C ARG A 360 4.51 -42.26 -0.56
N ALA A 361 5.34 -41.48 0.12
CA ALA A 361 4.90 -40.26 0.80
C ALA A 361 4.35 -39.19 -0.17
N PHE A 362 4.75 -39.23 -1.44
CA PHE A 362 4.36 -38.25 -2.47
C PHE A 362 3.51 -38.83 -3.60
N ASP A 363 2.85 -39.98 -3.37
CA ASP A 363 1.95 -40.62 -4.33
C ASP A 363 0.58 -41.00 -3.69
N PRO A 364 -0.40 -40.08 -3.69
CA PRO A 364 -0.31 -38.68 -4.09
C PRO A 364 0.28 -37.79 -2.97
N PRO A 365 0.89 -36.64 -3.31
CA PRO A 365 1.43 -35.73 -2.32
C PRO A 365 0.32 -34.94 -1.64
N ALA A 366 0.45 -34.71 -0.33
CA ALA A 366 -0.45 -33.83 0.40
C ALA A 366 0.02 -32.37 0.22
N LEU A 367 -0.60 -31.60 -0.66
CA LEU A 367 -0.20 -30.20 -0.90
C LEU A 367 -0.62 -29.26 0.23
N GLN A 368 0.19 -28.23 0.48
CA GLN A 368 -0.24 -27.10 1.31
C GLN A 368 -1.46 -26.40 0.68
N PRO A 369 -2.47 -25.99 1.47
CA PRO A 369 -3.62 -25.26 0.94
C PRO A 369 -3.21 -24.04 0.13
N GLY A 370 -3.62 -23.99 -1.14
CA GLY A 370 -3.30 -22.89 -2.04
C GLY A 370 -1.94 -22.96 -2.74
N ALA A 371 -1.08 -23.93 -2.43
CA ALA A 371 0.25 -24.06 -3.05
C ALA A 371 0.17 -24.12 -4.59
N LYS A 372 -0.72 -24.97 -5.12
CA LYS A 372 -0.96 -25.07 -6.57
C LYS A 372 -1.39 -23.73 -7.18
N ALA A 373 -2.42 -23.11 -6.61
CA ALA A 373 -2.95 -21.83 -7.10
C ALA A 373 -1.92 -20.70 -7.01
N CYS A 374 -1.05 -20.73 -6.01
CA CYS A 374 0.06 -19.79 -5.85
C CYS A 374 1.06 -19.93 -7.01
N VAL A 375 1.58 -21.14 -7.26
CA VAL A 375 2.54 -21.42 -8.34
C VAL A 375 1.95 -21.03 -9.71
N GLU A 376 0.71 -21.43 -10.00
CA GLU A 376 0.03 -21.08 -11.25
C GLU A 376 -0.12 -19.56 -11.44
N ARG A 377 -0.42 -18.82 -10.36
CA ARG A 377 -0.54 -17.36 -10.40
C ARG A 377 0.81 -16.68 -10.61
N LEU A 378 1.90 -17.20 -10.01
CA LEU A 378 3.24 -16.67 -10.22
C LEU A 378 3.67 -16.82 -11.68
N LEU A 379 3.46 -18.00 -12.26
CA LEU A 379 3.75 -18.27 -13.67
C LEU A 379 2.89 -17.40 -14.61
N ALA A 380 1.60 -17.22 -14.30
CA ALA A 380 0.70 -16.35 -15.08
C ALA A 380 1.12 -14.87 -15.05
N LYS A 381 1.85 -14.44 -14.01
CA LYS A 381 2.45 -13.11 -13.90
C LYS A 381 3.80 -12.99 -14.63
N GLY A 382 4.26 -14.05 -15.30
CA GLY A 382 5.55 -14.07 -16.01
C GLY A 382 6.76 -14.21 -15.09
N LEU A 383 6.56 -14.58 -13.82
CA LEU A 383 7.65 -14.81 -12.88
C LEU A 383 8.30 -16.17 -13.12
N ARG A 384 9.61 -16.25 -12.88
CA ARG A 384 10.33 -17.52 -12.86
C ARG A 384 10.06 -18.25 -11.56
N VAL A 385 9.84 -19.55 -11.62
CA VAL A 385 9.56 -20.37 -10.43
C VAL A 385 10.54 -21.52 -10.40
N GLY A 386 11.27 -21.67 -9.30
CA GLY A 386 12.28 -22.71 -9.08
C GLY A 386 11.94 -23.56 -7.87
N LEU A 387 12.53 -24.74 -7.80
CA LEU A 387 12.38 -25.66 -6.67
C LEU A 387 13.76 -26.03 -6.15
N VAL A 388 14.05 -25.77 -4.88
CA VAL A 388 15.31 -26.15 -4.22
C VAL A 388 14.99 -26.95 -2.97
N THR A 389 15.36 -28.23 -2.97
CA THR A 389 15.05 -29.16 -1.88
C THR A 389 16.23 -30.07 -1.53
N ARG A 390 16.20 -30.66 -0.33
CA ARG A 390 17.15 -31.71 0.11
C ARG A 390 16.61 -33.12 -0.14
N ASN A 391 15.56 -33.26 -0.95
CA ASN A 391 14.98 -34.53 -1.34
C ASN A 391 15.69 -35.07 -2.59
N THR A 392 15.58 -36.38 -2.82
CA THR A 392 16.13 -37.03 -4.01
C THR A 392 15.37 -36.64 -5.27
N SER A 393 16.02 -36.78 -6.42
CA SER A 393 15.40 -36.50 -7.72
C SER A 393 14.18 -37.39 -7.95
N ALA A 394 14.24 -38.67 -7.55
CA ALA A 394 13.11 -39.61 -7.66
C ALA A 394 11.88 -39.19 -6.83
N CYS A 395 12.11 -38.63 -5.63
CA CYS A 395 11.06 -38.08 -4.79
C CYS A 395 10.40 -36.85 -5.46
N VAL A 396 11.22 -35.96 -6.01
CA VAL A 396 10.74 -34.75 -6.69
C VAL A 396 9.99 -35.10 -7.98
N ASP A 397 10.47 -36.07 -8.76
CA ASP A 397 9.77 -36.54 -9.97
C ASP A 397 8.38 -37.09 -9.65
N THR A 398 8.27 -37.85 -8.56
CA THR A 398 6.98 -38.38 -8.08
C THR A 398 6.04 -37.25 -7.64
N PHE A 399 6.56 -36.25 -6.92
CA PHE A 399 5.79 -35.05 -6.58
C PHE A 399 5.32 -34.32 -7.84
N LEU A 400 6.20 -34.04 -8.80
CA LEU A 400 5.88 -33.29 -10.02
C LEU A 400 4.84 -34.02 -10.88
N ALA A 401 4.87 -35.36 -10.91
CA ALA A 401 3.88 -36.17 -11.63
C ALA A 401 2.47 -36.10 -11.01
N HIS A 402 2.37 -35.92 -9.69
CA HIS A 402 1.10 -36.07 -8.95
C HIS A 402 0.59 -34.77 -8.31
N ALA A 403 1.38 -33.70 -8.26
CA ALA A 403 0.97 -32.40 -7.72
C ALA A 403 -0.09 -31.69 -8.58
N GLY A 404 -0.35 -32.18 -9.79
CA GLY A 404 -1.31 -31.60 -10.72
C GLY A 404 -0.91 -30.21 -11.22
N LEU A 405 0.39 -29.90 -11.22
CA LEU A 405 0.99 -28.70 -11.80
C LEU A 405 1.38 -28.94 -13.27
N ALA A 406 1.47 -27.88 -14.07
CA ALA A 406 1.91 -27.99 -15.45
C ALA A 406 3.36 -28.51 -15.54
N ALA A 407 3.66 -29.29 -16.58
CA ALA A 407 5.03 -29.70 -16.86
C ALA A 407 5.93 -28.47 -17.02
N GLY A 408 7.08 -28.47 -16.35
CA GLY A 408 8.00 -27.32 -16.33
C GLY A 408 7.54 -26.15 -15.45
N ALA A 409 6.55 -26.34 -14.57
CA ALA A 409 6.14 -25.31 -13.60
C ALA A 409 7.30 -24.85 -12.69
N PHE A 410 8.31 -25.71 -12.50
CA PHE A 410 9.55 -25.38 -11.81
C PHE A 410 10.72 -25.53 -12.77
N SER A 411 11.55 -24.50 -12.86
CA SER A 411 12.79 -24.51 -13.62
C SER A 411 13.71 -23.41 -13.09
N PRO A 412 14.91 -23.71 -12.58
CA PRO A 412 15.47 -25.05 -12.40
C PRO A 412 14.87 -25.79 -11.19
N VAL A 413 15.08 -27.10 -11.18
CA VAL A 413 14.78 -27.99 -10.06
C VAL A 413 16.11 -28.48 -9.50
N VAL A 414 16.41 -28.11 -8.25
CA VAL A 414 17.63 -28.47 -7.53
C VAL A 414 17.27 -29.41 -6.39
N THR A 415 17.88 -30.58 -6.41
CA THR A 415 17.63 -31.70 -5.51
C THR A 415 18.89 -32.06 -4.74
N ARG A 416 18.78 -32.97 -3.77
CA ARG A 416 19.92 -33.50 -3.02
C ARG A 416 21.01 -34.09 -3.91
N ASP A 417 20.62 -34.67 -5.04
CA ASP A 417 21.50 -35.38 -5.96
C ASP A 417 22.10 -34.45 -7.03
N SER A 418 21.73 -33.17 -7.02
CA SER A 418 22.27 -32.18 -7.94
C SER A 418 23.77 -31.93 -7.66
N PRO A 419 24.56 -31.51 -8.65
CA PRO A 419 26.02 -31.36 -8.50
C PRO A 419 26.47 -30.18 -7.62
N MET A 420 25.53 -29.50 -6.96
CA MET A 420 25.76 -28.33 -6.11
C MET A 420 25.72 -28.74 -4.64
N LYS A 421 26.28 -27.88 -3.77
CA LYS A 421 26.09 -28.05 -2.33
C LYS A 421 24.62 -27.86 -1.95
N ASN A 422 24.20 -28.57 -0.92
CA ASN A 422 22.85 -28.44 -0.39
C ASN A 422 22.72 -27.22 0.54
N LYS A 423 21.47 -26.75 0.71
CA LYS A 423 21.09 -25.79 1.76
C LYS A 423 21.68 -26.25 3.12
N PRO A 424 22.26 -25.35 3.94
CA PRO A 424 22.14 -23.88 3.91
C PRO A 424 23.15 -23.13 3.01
N ASP A 425 23.96 -23.82 2.21
CA ASP A 425 24.88 -23.17 1.27
C ASP A 425 24.11 -22.32 0.23
N PRO A 426 24.62 -21.15 -0.21
CA PRO A 426 23.94 -20.30 -1.20
C PRO A 426 23.98 -20.83 -2.65
N ASP A 427 24.87 -21.77 -2.98
CA ASP A 427 25.05 -22.34 -4.33
C ASP A 427 23.73 -22.67 -5.07
N PRO A 428 22.74 -23.39 -4.49
CA PRO A 428 21.53 -23.76 -5.20
C PRO A 428 20.63 -22.54 -5.54
N VAL A 429 20.62 -21.50 -4.69
CA VAL A 429 19.88 -20.26 -4.96
C VAL A 429 20.58 -19.46 -6.05
N LEU A 430 21.91 -19.36 -6.00
CA LEU A 430 22.70 -18.67 -7.02
C LEU A 430 22.57 -19.33 -8.39
N HIS A 431 22.50 -20.66 -8.43
CA HIS A 431 22.25 -21.41 -9.66
C HIS A 431 20.90 -21.07 -10.31
N CYS A 432 19.83 -20.97 -9.51
CA CYS A 432 18.53 -20.51 -10.00
C CYS A 432 18.62 -19.09 -10.59
N CYS A 433 19.30 -18.18 -9.88
CA CYS A 433 19.50 -16.79 -10.32
C CYS A 433 20.26 -16.73 -11.66
N GLU A 434 21.34 -17.49 -11.79
CA GLU A 434 22.14 -17.59 -13.01
C GLU A 434 21.33 -18.15 -14.19
N ALA A 435 20.58 -19.24 -13.96
CA ALA A 435 19.73 -19.85 -14.97
C ALA A 435 18.64 -18.89 -15.50
N TRP A 436 18.19 -17.95 -14.68
CA TRP A 436 17.20 -16.94 -15.05
C TRP A 436 17.79 -15.64 -15.58
N GLY A 437 19.10 -15.42 -15.39
CA GLY A 437 19.75 -14.14 -15.71
C GLY A 437 19.23 -12.99 -14.83
N VAL A 438 18.86 -13.27 -13.58
CA VAL A 438 18.33 -12.27 -12.64
C VAL A 438 19.26 -12.10 -11.43
N PRO A 439 19.41 -10.89 -10.89
CA PRO A 439 20.21 -10.69 -9.69
C PRO A 439 19.53 -11.33 -8.46
N PRO A 440 20.29 -11.87 -7.49
CA PRO A 440 19.71 -12.48 -6.29
C PRO A 440 18.75 -11.58 -5.52
N ALA A 441 18.99 -10.26 -5.49
CA ALA A 441 18.13 -9.27 -4.84
C ALA A 441 16.70 -9.18 -5.45
N ALA A 442 16.51 -9.67 -6.68
CA ALA A 442 15.20 -9.76 -7.33
C ALA A 442 14.53 -11.14 -7.15
N VAL A 443 15.09 -12.01 -6.32
CA VAL A 443 14.58 -13.37 -6.10
C VAL A 443 14.08 -13.52 -4.66
N LEU A 444 12.92 -14.16 -4.54
CA LEU A 444 12.32 -14.55 -3.26
C LEU A 444 12.60 -16.03 -3.00
N VAL A 445 13.14 -16.37 -1.83
CA VAL A 445 13.29 -17.76 -1.36
C VAL A 445 12.25 -18.03 -0.29
N VAL A 446 11.40 -19.03 -0.50
CA VAL A 446 10.29 -19.40 0.38
C VAL A 446 10.54 -20.79 0.94
N GLY A 447 10.61 -20.90 2.27
CA GLY A 447 10.86 -22.18 2.95
C GLY A 447 10.45 -22.15 4.42
N ASP A 448 10.09 -23.30 4.98
CA ASP A 448 9.69 -23.43 6.38
C ASP A 448 10.87 -23.73 7.32
N HIS A 449 12.07 -23.99 6.78
CA HIS A 449 13.25 -24.33 7.55
C HIS A 449 14.29 -23.21 7.59
N LEU A 450 15.05 -23.13 8.68
CA LEU A 450 16.10 -22.12 8.87
C LEU A 450 17.19 -22.19 7.79
N ASP A 451 17.40 -23.37 7.20
CA ASP A 451 18.40 -23.57 6.14
C ASP A 451 17.99 -22.90 4.82
N ASP A 452 16.69 -22.77 4.54
CA ASP A 452 16.18 -22.02 3.38
C ASP A 452 16.49 -20.53 3.54
N ILE A 453 16.19 -20.02 4.73
CA ILE A 453 16.44 -18.63 5.11
C ILE A 453 17.94 -18.31 5.06
N ARG A 454 18.78 -19.23 5.54
CA ARG A 454 20.24 -19.07 5.51
C ARG A 454 20.78 -19.09 4.08
N SER A 455 20.34 -20.05 3.26
CA SER A 455 20.76 -20.18 1.86
C SER A 455 20.38 -18.93 1.05
N GLY A 456 19.12 -18.48 1.16
CA GLY A 456 18.63 -17.29 0.47
C GLY A 456 19.35 -16.02 0.89
N ARG A 457 19.54 -15.79 2.20
CA ARG A 457 20.27 -14.61 2.69
C ARG A 457 21.74 -14.61 2.29
N ALA A 458 22.40 -15.76 2.35
CA ALA A 458 23.80 -15.89 1.91
C ALA A 458 23.96 -15.62 0.41
N ALA A 459 22.95 -15.92 -0.40
CA ALA A 459 22.92 -15.59 -1.83
C ALA A 459 22.60 -14.10 -2.12
N GLY A 460 22.09 -13.34 -1.14
CA GLY A 460 21.66 -11.95 -1.32
C GLY A 460 20.19 -11.81 -1.77
N SER A 461 19.37 -12.85 -1.58
CA SER A 461 17.95 -12.89 -1.90
C SER A 461 17.05 -12.53 -0.71
N VAL A 462 15.82 -12.12 -1.00
CA VAL A 462 14.79 -11.90 0.03
C VAL A 462 14.23 -13.26 0.47
N THR A 463 14.00 -13.45 1.76
CA THR A 463 13.55 -14.74 2.33
C THR A 463 12.23 -14.58 3.05
N VAL A 464 11.30 -15.54 2.87
CA VAL A 464 9.98 -15.57 3.52
C VAL A 464 9.79 -16.85 4.29
#